data_AF-A0A8T4GIZ0-F1
#
_entry.id   AF-A0A8T4GIZ0-F1
#
_cell.length_a   1.000
_cell.length_b   1.000
_cell.length_c   1.000
_cell.angle_alpha   90.00
_cell.angle_beta   90.00
_cell.angle_gamma   90.00
#
_symmetry.space_group_name_H-M   'P 1'
#
loop_
_entity.id
_entity.type
_entity.pdbx_description
1 polymer ?
#
loop_
_entity_poly.entity_id
_entity_poly.type
_entity_poly.pdbx_seq_one_letter_code
_entity_poly.pdbx_strand_id
1 'polypeptide(L)'
;MERDDFDEAAPGEIVPTTTSKGAYSAFQPDPLPPSINTEQLITPLAEATQALGRLHGIGPRVGSREILIEPFIRKEALESSQIEGTHATLSDIYAYEAGQEDLIDEDRQQGTQEVVNYLHALTHGLDAITAGDPITVELLVVSQSPLEFSSNWLP
;
A
#
# COMPACT_ATOMS: atom_id res chain seq x y z
N MET A 1 10.33 22.61 6.61
CA MET A 1 9.71 22.04 7.82
C MET A 1 9.89 23.05 8.92
N GLU A 2 8.77 23.56 9.39
CA GLU A 2 8.72 24.46 10.54
C GLU A 2 8.53 23.60 11.80
N ARG A 3 9.01 24.11 12.94
CA ARG A 3 8.90 23.36 14.20
C ARG A 3 7.44 23.19 14.63
N ASP A 4 6.59 24.12 14.22
CA ASP A 4 5.16 24.17 14.56
C ASP A 4 4.32 23.19 13.72
N ASP A 5 4.91 22.54 12.71
CA ASP A 5 4.27 21.47 11.93
C ASP A 5 4.14 20.15 12.73
N PHE A 6 4.81 20.03 13.88
CA PHE A 6 4.93 18.79 14.66
C PHE A 6 4.46 18.98 16.10
N ASP A 7 3.76 17.97 16.61
CA ASP A 7 3.40 17.88 18.03
C ASP A 7 4.68 17.72 18.89
N GLU A 8 4.67 18.25 20.12
CA GLU A 8 5.77 18.07 21.07
C GLU A 8 6.03 16.58 21.39
N ALA A 9 5.04 15.71 21.19
CA ALA A 9 5.13 14.27 21.35
C ALA A 9 5.56 13.50 20.08
N ALA A 10 5.95 14.19 18.99
CA ALA A 10 6.41 13.53 17.78
C ALA A 10 7.68 12.69 18.07
N PRO A 11 7.77 11.43 17.56
CA PRO A 11 8.91 10.54 17.82
C PRO A 11 10.11 10.91 16.94
N GLY A 12 10.72 12.05 17.23
CA GLY A 12 11.89 12.57 16.53
C GLY A 12 12.14 14.05 16.79
N GLU A 13 13.20 14.58 16.19
CA GLU A 13 13.64 15.96 16.39
C GLU A 13 13.84 16.70 15.06
N ILE A 14 13.59 18.02 15.07
CA ILE A 14 13.94 18.87 13.94
C ILE A 14 15.41 19.29 14.07
N VAL A 15 16.25 18.82 13.15
CA VAL A 15 17.68 19.08 13.11
C VAL A 15 18.07 20.01 11.96
N PRO A 16 18.95 21.00 12.19
CA PRO A 16 19.49 21.82 11.12
C PRO A 16 20.42 20.98 10.24
N THR A 17 20.17 20.99 8.93
CA THR A 17 20.92 20.23 7.92
C THR A 17 21.49 21.19 6.87
N THR A 18 22.70 20.92 6.39
CA THR A 18 23.32 21.69 5.30
C THR A 18 23.57 20.77 4.12
N THR A 19 23.10 21.18 2.93
CA THR A 19 23.42 20.52 1.66
C THR A 19 24.18 21.47 0.73
N SER A 20 24.66 20.95 -0.41
CA SER A 20 25.26 21.77 -1.47
C SER A 20 24.34 22.88 -2.01
N LYS A 21 23.03 22.81 -1.74
CA LYS A 21 22.03 23.80 -2.14
C LYS A 21 21.66 24.81 -1.04
N GLY A 22 22.24 24.69 0.16
CA GLY A 22 21.99 25.59 1.30
C GLY A 22 21.59 24.87 2.59
N ALA A 23 21.33 25.67 3.63
CA ALA A 23 20.87 25.20 4.95
C ALA A 23 19.33 25.11 4.99
N TYR A 24 18.82 24.04 5.60
CA TYR A 24 17.39 23.83 5.87
C TYR A 24 17.20 22.97 7.12
N SER A 25 15.98 22.92 7.64
CA SER A 25 15.62 22.06 8.78
C SER A 25 15.02 20.74 8.28
N ALA A 26 15.47 19.61 8.84
CA ALA A 26 14.99 18.28 8.52
C ALA A 26 14.43 17.59 9.77
N PHE A 27 13.41 16.74 9.61
CA PHE A 27 12.93 15.87 10.67
C PHE A 27 13.80 14.61 10.76
N GLN A 28 14.37 14.34 11.92
CA GLN A 28 15.11 13.14 12.25
C GLN A 28 14.24 12.27 13.16
N PRO A 29 13.69 11.15 12.66
CA PRO A 29 12.88 10.26 13.48
C PRO A 29 13.74 9.55 14.54
N ASP A 30 13.12 9.20 15.67
CA ASP A 30 13.72 8.33 16.67
C ASP A 30 14.13 6.98 16.05
N PRO A 31 15.24 6.37 16.51
CA PRO A 31 15.65 5.07 16.02
C PRO A 31 14.62 3.98 16.36
N LEU A 32 14.37 3.08 15.41
CA LEU A 32 13.54 1.90 15.63
C LEU A 32 14.34 0.78 16.35
N PRO A 33 13.68 -0.06 17.19
CA PRO A 33 12.26 0.02 17.57
C PRO A 33 12.02 1.00 18.74
N PRO A 34 10.84 1.64 18.81
CA PRO A 34 10.47 2.45 19.96
C PRO A 34 10.25 1.59 21.21
N SER A 35 10.26 2.23 22.40
CA SER A 35 9.84 1.57 23.63
C SER A 35 8.32 1.34 23.62
N ILE A 36 7.90 0.08 23.58
CA ILE A 36 6.49 -0.31 23.49
C ILE A 36 6.05 -0.96 24.81
N ASN A 37 4.91 -0.54 25.36
CA ASN A 37 4.27 -1.25 26.46
C ASN A 37 3.56 -2.51 25.95
N THR A 38 4.25 -3.65 26.06
CA THR A 38 3.75 -4.93 25.54
C THR A 38 2.51 -5.45 26.28
N GLU A 39 2.31 -5.08 27.55
CA GLU A 39 1.16 -5.57 28.34
C GLU A 39 -0.17 -5.09 27.75
N GLN A 40 -0.21 -3.85 27.27
CA GLN A 40 -1.39 -3.26 26.63
C GLN A 40 -1.70 -3.90 25.26
N LEU A 41 -0.71 -4.54 24.64
CA LEU A 41 -0.86 -5.18 23.33
C LEU A 41 -1.33 -6.62 23.40
N ILE A 42 -1.33 -7.26 24.58
CA ILE A 42 -1.68 -8.68 24.73
C ILE A 42 -3.08 -8.95 24.18
N THR A 43 -4.09 -8.19 24.62
CA THR A 43 -5.48 -8.41 24.20
C THR A 43 -5.68 -8.08 22.72
N PRO A 44 -5.28 -6.91 22.18
CA PRO A 44 -5.40 -6.63 20.75
C PRO A 44 -4.67 -7.64 19.87
N LEU A 45 -3.47 -8.08 20.26
CA LEU A 45 -2.71 -9.08 19.52
C LEU A 45 -3.43 -10.43 19.48
N ALA A 46 -3.99 -10.87 20.61
CA ALA A 46 -4.75 -12.11 20.68
C ALA A 46 -6.01 -12.06 19.80
N GLU A 47 -6.74 -10.94 19.83
CA GLU A 47 -7.94 -10.72 19.01
C GLU A 47 -7.60 -10.70 17.50
N ALA A 48 -6.55 -9.96 17.11
CA ALA A 48 -6.08 -9.89 15.74
C ALA A 48 -5.62 -11.27 15.24
N THR A 49 -4.84 -11.99 16.04
CA THR A 49 -4.36 -13.34 15.72
C THR A 49 -5.54 -14.31 15.54
N GLN A 50 -6.55 -14.23 16.41
CA GLN A 50 -7.75 -15.06 16.31
C GLN A 50 -8.56 -14.74 15.05
N ALA A 51 -8.69 -13.45 14.68
CA ALA A 51 -9.37 -13.03 13.46
C ALA A 51 -8.65 -13.55 12.20
N LEU A 52 -7.32 -13.42 12.14
CA LEU A 52 -6.51 -13.98 11.06
C LEU A 52 -6.63 -15.51 10.98
N GLY A 53 -6.64 -16.20 12.12
CA GLY A 53 -6.85 -17.64 12.19
C GLY A 53 -8.22 -18.07 11.65
N ARG A 54 -9.29 -17.32 11.96
CA ARG A 54 -10.63 -17.55 11.39
C ARG A 54 -10.63 -17.36 9.86
N LEU A 55 -10.02 -16.29 9.36
CA LEU A 55 -9.90 -16.03 7.93
C LEU A 55 -9.15 -17.17 7.22
N HIS A 56 -8.00 -17.57 7.75
CA HIS A 56 -7.20 -18.67 7.22
C HIS A 56 -7.99 -20.00 7.21
N GLY A 57 -8.82 -20.24 8.23
CA GLY A 57 -9.67 -21.44 8.32
C GLY A 57 -10.82 -21.50 7.32
N ILE A 58 -11.23 -20.36 6.73
CA ILE A 58 -12.30 -20.30 5.70
C ILE A 58 -11.75 -20.70 4.32
N GLY A 59 -10.49 -20.37 4.01
CA GLY A 59 -9.87 -20.59 2.71
C GLY A 59 -10.06 -21.98 2.10
N PRO A 60 -9.83 -23.10 2.83
CA PRO A 60 -9.99 -24.44 2.29
C PRO A 60 -11.45 -24.86 1.99
N ARG A 61 -12.44 -24.11 2.47
CA ARG A 61 -13.86 -24.48 2.40
C ARG A 61 -14.62 -23.79 1.27
N VAL A 62 -14.01 -22.80 0.64
CA VAL A 62 -14.64 -22.06 -0.45
C VAL A 62 -13.88 -22.37 -1.72
N GLY A 63 -14.62 -22.67 -2.80
CA GLY A 63 -14.02 -22.92 -4.11
C GLY A 63 -13.14 -21.76 -4.54
N SER A 64 -12.11 -22.07 -5.34
CA SER A 64 -11.15 -21.15 -5.99
C SER A 64 -10.90 -19.85 -5.22
N ARG A 65 -9.73 -19.73 -4.57
CA ARG A 65 -9.26 -18.53 -3.85
C ARG A 65 -9.52 -17.23 -4.63
N GLU A 66 -9.44 -17.33 -5.96
CA GLU A 66 -9.68 -16.30 -6.95
C GLU A 66 -11.08 -15.68 -6.85
N ILE A 67 -12.12 -16.44 -6.51
CA ILE A 67 -13.50 -15.91 -6.41
C ILE A 67 -13.72 -15.15 -5.09
N LEU A 68 -13.00 -15.53 -4.04
CA LEU A 68 -13.17 -14.91 -2.73
C LEU A 68 -12.25 -13.74 -2.48
N ILE A 69 -10.95 -13.89 -2.74
CA ILE A 69 -9.92 -12.97 -2.24
C ILE A 69 -9.70 -11.81 -3.20
N GLU A 70 -9.78 -12.06 -4.51
CA GLU A 70 -9.54 -11.06 -5.55
C GLU A 70 -10.42 -9.81 -5.45
N PRO A 71 -11.73 -9.90 -5.11
CA PRO A 71 -12.54 -8.71 -4.90
C PRO A 71 -12.11 -7.90 -3.67
N PHE A 72 -11.61 -8.54 -2.61
CA PHE A 72 -11.10 -7.84 -1.44
C PHE A 72 -9.77 -7.14 -1.71
N ILE A 73 -8.90 -7.71 -2.54
CA ILE A 73 -7.67 -7.05 -2.97
C ILE A 73 -7.98 -5.76 -3.74
N ARG A 74 -8.92 -5.81 -4.69
CA ARG A 74 -9.39 -4.61 -5.42
C ARG A 74 -10.00 -3.57 -4.51
N LYS A 75 -10.81 -4.03 -3.55
CA LYS A 75 -11.43 -3.15 -2.57
C LYS A 75 -10.38 -2.47 -1.68
N GLU A 76 -9.39 -3.21 -1.20
CA GLU A 76 -8.32 -2.67 -0.37
C GLU A 76 -7.48 -1.63 -1.12
N ALA A 77 -7.11 -1.93 -2.37
CA ALA A 77 -6.40 -0.99 -3.24
C ALA A 77 -7.20 0.30 -3.43
N LEU A 78 -8.50 0.17 -3.72
CA LEU A 78 -9.40 1.32 -3.87
C LEU A 78 -9.49 2.14 -2.58
N GLU A 79 -9.77 1.51 -1.44
CA GLU A 79 -9.92 2.20 -0.16
C GLU A 79 -8.60 2.84 0.29
N SER A 80 -7.45 2.20 0.03
CA SER A 80 -6.12 2.76 0.30
C SER A 80 -5.85 4.01 -0.55
N SER A 81 -6.06 3.94 -1.86
CA SER A 81 -5.86 5.10 -2.74
C SER A 81 -6.83 6.25 -2.42
N GLN A 82 -8.06 5.95 -1.98
CA GLN A 82 -9.01 6.99 -1.57
C GLN A 82 -8.54 7.78 -0.34
N ILE A 83 -7.79 7.17 0.58
CA ILE A 83 -7.18 7.89 1.72
C ILE A 83 -6.16 8.93 1.22
N GLU A 84 -5.48 8.64 0.10
CA GLU A 84 -4.52 9.54 -0.54
C GLU A 84 -5.19 10.60 -1.44
N GLY A 85 -6.51 10.57 -1.57
CA GLY A 85 -7.30 11.53 -2.34
C GLY A 85 -7.65 11.07 -3.76
N THR A 86 -7.32 9.83 -4.13
CA THR A 86 -7.68 9.27 -5.44
C THR A 86 -9.20 9.10 -5.57
N HIS A 87 -9.75 9.56 -6.69
CA HIS A 87 -11.17 9.38 -7.01
C HIS A 87 -11.37 8.27 -8.04
N ALA A 88 -11.93 7.15 -7.59
CA ALA A 88 -12.29 5.99 -8.42
C ALA A 88 -13.40 5.18 -7.73
N THR A 89 -14.01 4.26 -8.47
CA THR A 89 -14.98 3.29 -7.97
C THR A 89 -14.59 1.87 -8.37
N LEU A 90 -15.16 0.88 -7.67
CA LEU A 90 -14.93 -0.53 -8.01
C LEU A 90 -15.42 -0.88 -9.42
N SER A 91 -16.49 -0.23 -9.91
CA SER A 91 -16.98 -0.41 -11.27
C SER A 91 -15.99 0.10 -12.31
N ASP A 92 -15.27 1.18 -12.02
CA ASP A 92 -14.26 1.72 -12.95
C ASP A 92 -13.08 0.76 -13.09
N ILE A 93 -12.65 0.16 -11.98
CA ILE A 93 -11.60 -0.86 -11.97
C ILE A 93 -12.03 -2.05 -12.84
N TYR A 94 -13.26 -2.54 -12.67
CA TYR A 94 -13.76 -3.63 -13.51
C TYR A 94 -13.92 -3.25 -14.99
N ALA A 95 -14.35 -2.00 -15.28
CA ALA A 95 -14.43 -1.51 -16.65
C ALA A 95 -13.04 -1.44 -17.29
N TYR A 96 -12.02 -0.98 -16.54
CA TYR A 96 -10.63 -0.98 -16.97
C TYR A 96 -10.12 -2.40 -17.27
N GLU A 97 -10.31 -3.34 -16.33
CA GLU A 97 -9.88 -4.75 -16.52
C GLU A 97 -10.58 -5.43 -17.70
N ALA A 98 -11.81 -5.01 -18.02
CA ALA A 98 -12.56 -5.50 -19.17
C ALA A 98 -12.16 -4.85 -20.51
N GLY A 99 -11.22 -3.88 -20.52
CA GLY A 99 -10.87 -3.09 -21.69
C GLY A 99 -12.00 -2.16 -22.16
N GLN A 100 -12.87 -1.75 -21.23
CA GLN A 100 -14.04 -0.89 -21.45
C GLN A 100 -13.83 0.49 -20.80
N GLU A 101 -12.64 1.05 -20.98
CA GLU A 101 -12.22 2.34 -20.39
C GLU A 101 -13.12 3.51 -20.82
N ASP A 102 -13.77 3.40 -21.99
CA ASP A 102 -14.77 4.35 -22.48
C ASP A 102 -16.01 4.47 -21.57
N LEU A 103 -16.23 3.51 -20.65
CA LEU A 103 -17.31 3.54 -19.65
C LEU A 103 -16.92 4.31 -18.37
N ILE A 104 -15.65 4.70 -18.23
CA ILE A 104 -15.13 5.42 -17.08
C ILE A 104 -15.24 6.92 -17.38
N ASP A 105 -15.81 7.68 -16.45
CA ASP A 105 -15.86 9.14 -16.60
C ASP A 105 -14.44 9.73 -16.67
N GLU A 106 -14.25 10.74 -17.52
CA GLU A 106 -12.93 11.36 -17.78
C GLU A 106 -12.22 11.83 -16.50
N ASP A 107 -12.98 12.34 -15.53
CA ASP A 107 -12.45 12.83 -14.25
C ASP A 107 -12.00 11.70 -13.30
N ARG A 108 -12.37 10.44 -13.57
CA ARG A 108 -12.00 9.25 -12.80
C ARG A 108 -10.98 8.37 -13.50
N GLN A 109 -10.63 8.62 -14.76
CA GLN A 109 -9.67 7.79 -15.50
C GLN A 109 -8.29 7.78 -14.84
N GLN A 110 -7.77 8.94 -14.44
CA GLN A 110 -6.48 9.03 -13.76
C GLN A 110 -6.51 8.28 -12.42
N GLY A 111 -7.54 8.51 -11.61
CA GLY A 111 -7.66 7.85 -10.31
C GLY A 111 -7.83 6.33 -10.45
N THR A 112 -8.53 5.87 -11.48
CA THR A 112 -8.65 4.43 -11.78
C THR A 112 -7.28 3.84 -12.14
N GLN A 113 -6.49 4.53 -12.96
CA GLN A 113 -5.14 4.09 -13.30
C GLN A 113 -4.21 4.03 -12.08
N GLU A 114 -4.34 4.97 -11.13
CA GLU A 114 -3.60 4.95 -9.86
C GLU A 114 -3.92 3.70 -9.05
N VAL A 115 -5.20 3.35 -8.91
CA VAL A 115 -5.62 2.12 -8.19
C VAL A 115 -5.14 0.86 -8.91
N VAL A 116 -5.18 0.82 -10.24
CA VAL A 116 -4.66 -0.30 -11.04
C VAL A 116 -3.15 -0.46 -10.85
N ASN A 117 -2.40 0.66 -10.84
CA ASN A 117 -0.97 0.62 -10.59
C ASN A 117 -0.66 0.09 -9.19
N TYR A 118 -1.45 0.49 -8.18
CA TYR A 118 -1.36 -0.08 -6.83
C TYR A 118 -1.59 -1.60 -6.86
N LEU A 119 -2.59 -2.09 -7.58
CA LEU A 119 -2.86 -3.53 -7.70
C LEU A 119 -1.69 -4.30 -8.31
N HIS A 120 -1.09 -3.76 -9.38
CA HIS A 120 0.09 -4.34 -10.00
C HIS A 120 1.28 -4.38 -9.04
N ALA A 121 1.53 -3.28 -8.33
CA ALA A 121 2.57 -3.17 -7.31
C ALA A 121 2.42 -4.21 -6.19
N LEU A 122 1.22 -4.31 -5.64
CA LEU A 122 0.88 -5.25 -4.58
C LEU A 122 1.06 -6.70 -5.04
N THR A 123 0.54 -7.03 -6.22
CA THR A 123 0.63 -8.39 -6.78
C THR A 123 2.08 -8.78 -7.03
N HIS A 124 2.87 -7.88 -7.64
CA HIS A 124 4.29 -8.10 -7.86
C HIS A 124 5.06 -8.35 -6.55
N GLY A 125 4.81 -7.55 -5.52
CA GLY A 125 5.42 -7.74 -4.20
C GLY A 125 5.03 -9.07 -3.55
N LEU A 126 3.75 -9.45 -3.66
CA LEU A 126 3.26 -10.74 -3.14
C LEU A 126 3.90 -11.93 -3.87
N ASP A 127 4.03 -11.85 -5.19
CA ASP A 127 4.66 -12.90 -6.00
C ASP A 127 6.14 -13.07 -5.63
N ALA A 128 6.89 -11.98 -5.49
CA ALA A 128 8.29 -12.00 -5.07
C ALA A 128 8.46 -12.64 -3.68
N ILE A 129 7.64 -12.23 -2.71
CA ILE A 129 7.66 -12.80 -1.34
C ILE A 129 7.31 -14.30 -1.38
N THR A 130 6.31 -14.68 -2.19
CA THR A 130 5.91 -16.09 -2.34
C THR A 130 7.00 -16.93 -3.02
N ALA A 131 7.79 -16.33 -3.92
CA ALA A 131 8.95 -16.95 -4.53
C ALA A 131 10.15 -17.09 -3.56
N GLY A 132 10.09 -16.45 -2.39
CA GLY A 132 11.09 -16.53 -1.33
C GLY A 132 12.01 -15.32 -1.22
N ASP A 133 11.73 -14.24 -1.95
CA ASP A 133 12.51 -13.02 -1.88
C ASP A 133 12.30 -12.30 -0.53
N PRO A 134 13.36 -11.72 0.07
CA PRO A 134 13.24 -10.96 1.29
C PRO A 134 12.56 -9.60 1.05
N ILE A 135 11.85 -9.12 2.06
CA ILE A 135 11.33 -7.74 2.05
C ILE A 135 12.51 -6.78 2.21
N THR A 136 12.80 -6.03 1.15
CA THR A 136 13.90 -5.07 1.06
C THR A 136 13.39 -3.70 0.65
N VAL A 137 14.18 -2.66 0.89
CA VAL A 137 13.87 -1.30 0.38
C VAL A 137 13.73 -1.31 -1.15
N GLU A 138 14.53 -2.13 -1.83
CA GLU A 138 14.46 -2.25 -3.29
C GLU A 138 13.13 -2.85 -3.75
N LEU A 139 12.62 -3.89 -3.09
CA LEU A 139 11.30 -4.45 -3.35
C LEU A 139 10.19 -3.39 -3.16
N LEU A 140 10.31 -2.56 -2.11
CA LEU A 140 9.35 -1.48 -1.83
C LEU A 140 9.40 -0.39 -2.92
N VAL A 141 10.58 -0.02 -3.41
CA VAL A 141 10.74 1.03 -4.44
C VAL A 141 10.27 0.56 -5.81
N VAL A 142 10.55 -0.70 -6.18
CA VAL A 142 10.09 -1.28 -7.46
C VAL A 142 8.56 -1.32 -7.52
N SER A 143 7.90 -1.55 -6.38
CA SER A 143 6.44 -1.52 -6.30
C SER A 143 5.84 -0.12 -6.55
N GLN A 144 6.57 0.98 -6.29
CA GLN A 144 6.03 2.34 -6.43
C GLN A 144 6.38 3.04 -7.75
N SER A 145 7.06 2.36 -8.68
CA SER A 145 7.44 2.96 -9.96
C SER A 145 6.28 2.84 -10.96
N PRO A 146 5.73 3.96 -11.46
CA PRO A 146 4.79 3.89 -12.56
C PRO A 146 5.56 3.44 -13.80
N LEU A 147 5.21 2.26 -14.32
CA LEU A 147 5.43 1.85 -15.70
C LEU A 147 6.90 1.75 -16.16
N GLU A 148 7.61 0.68 -15.75
CA GLU A 148 8.55 -0.01 -16.65
C GLU A 148 8.00 -1.35 -17.18
N PHE A 149 6.71 -1.64 -16.94
CA PHE A 149 6.07 -2.88 -17.41
C PHE A 149 5.29 -2.75 -18.73
N SER A 150 5.36 -1.60 -19.43
CA SER A 150 4.61 -1.36 -20.68
C SER A 150 5.38 -1.66 -21.98
N SER A 151 6.49 -2.39 -21.96
CA SER A 151 7.30 -2.59 -23.18
C SER A 151 7.62 -4.03 -23.59
N ASN A 152 7.00 -5.04 -22.99
CA ASN A 152 7.07 -6.40 -23.54
C ASN A 152 5.78 -7.18 -23.25
N TRP A 153 5.37 -8.01 -24.23
CA TRP A 153 4.16 -8.83 -24.36
C TRP A 153 3.00 -8.10 -25.06
N LEU A 154 2.65 -8.38 -26.32
CA LEU A 154 2.65 -9.63 -27.11
C LEU A 154 2.78 -9.33 -28.63
N PRO A 155 3.10 -10.32 -29.51
CA PRO A 155 4.07 -11.41 -29.45
C PRO A 155 5.40 -11.10 -30.19
#